data_AF-A0A1J3IL57-F1
#
_entry.id   AF-A0A1J3IL57-F1
#
_cell.length_a   1.000
_cell.length_b   1.000
_cell.length_c   1.000
_cell.angle_alpha   90.00
_cell.angle_beta   90.00
_cell.angle_gamma   90.00
#
_symmetry.space_group_name_H-M   'P 1'
#
loop_
_entity.id
_entity.type
_entity.pdbx_description
1 polymer ?
#
loop_
_entity_poly.entity_id
_entity_poly.type
_entity_poly.pdbx_seq_one_letter_code
_entity_poly.pdbx_strand_id
1 'polypeptide(L)'
;DESSPYLEQIYAKLEELNQKIVDDGYQPDTSFVHHDVEEPVKIKMLNYHSERLAIAFGLIFVPSGLPIRVGKNLRVCVDCHTATKHISSVTDREIVVRDAVR
;
A
#
# COMPACT_ATOMS: atom_id res chain seq x y z
N ASP A 1 12.90 -1.72 -21.32
CA ASP A 1 12.63 -2.13 -19.93
C ASP A 1 13.78 -1.61 -19.09
N GLU A 2 13.72 -0.32 -18.76
CA GLU A 2 14.74 0.31 -17.92
C GLU A 2 14.28 0.12 -16.49
N SER A 3 14.79 -0.93 -15.84
CA SER A 3 14.58 -1.15 -14.41
C SER A 3 14.96 0.13 -13.67
N SER A 4 13.95 0.88 -13.24
CA SER A 4 14.15 2.07 -12.42
C SER A 4 15.08 1.69 -11.26
N PRO A 5 16.19 2.42 -11.02
CA PRO A 5 17.16 2.06 -9.97
C PRO A 5 16.55 2.06 -8.55
N TYR A 6 15.33 2.56 -8.42
CA TYR A 6 14.57 2.63 -7.17
C TYR A 6 13.55 1.50 -7.02
N LEU A 7 13.31 0.70 -8.07
CA LEU A 7 12.26 -0.31 -8.06
C LEU A 7 12.46 -1.35 -6.95
N GLU A 8 13.69 -1.84 -6.80
CA GLU A 8 14.05 -2.78 -5.73
C GLU A 8 13.85 -2.16 -4.34
N GLN A 9 14.24 -0.89 -4.17
CA GLN A 9 14.06 -0.16 -2.90
C GLN A 9 12.58 0.03 -2.56
N ILE A 10 11.74 0.31 -3.56
CA ILE A 10 10.29 0.48 -3.37
C ILE A 10 9.65 -0.85 -2.97
N TYR A 11 10.00 -1.96 -3.64
CA TYR A 11 9.47 -3.27 -3.29
C TYR A 11 9.95 -3.74 -1.91
N ALA A 12 11.23 -3.55 -1.58
CA ALA A 12 11.74 -3.85 -0.24
C ALA A 12 11.00 -3.05 0.83
N LYS A 13 10.76 -1.75 0.59
CA LYS A 13 9.99 -0.91 1.51
C LYS A 13 8.55 -1.37 1.65
N LEU A 14 7.92 -1.77 0.54
CA LEU A 14 6.57 -2.31 0.55
C LEU A 14 6.48 -3.60 1.37
N GLU A 15 7.44 -4.52 1.22
CA GLU A 15 7.50 -5.76 2.01
C GLU A 15 7.68 -5.48 3.51
N GLU A 16 8.56 -4.54 3.86
CA GLU A 16 8.73 -4.05 5.24
C GLU A 16 7.41 -3.51 5.82
N LEU A 17 6.69 -2.69 5.05
CA LEU A 17 5.41 -2.15 5.47
C LEU A 17 4.35 -3.23 5.65
N ASN A 18 4.28 -4.18 4.73
CA ASN A 18 3.33 -5.29 4.79
C ASN A 18 3.54 -6.12 6.05
N GLN A 19 4.79 -6.40 6.43
CA GLN A 19 5.09 -7.08 7.69
C GLN A 19 4.68 -6.25 8.90
N LYS A 20 5.08 -4.96 8.94
CA LYS A 20 4.80 -4.07 10.07
C LYS A 20 3.31 -3.91 10.36
N ILE A 21 2.48 -3.77 9.32
CA ILE A 21 1.05 -3.62 9.56
C ILE A 21 0.40 -4.92 10.02
N VAL A 22 0.87 -6.08 9.56
CA VAL A 22 0.39 -7.37 10.05
C VAL A 22 0.73 -7.52 11.54
N ASP A 23 1.93 -7.11 11.94
CA ASP A 23 2.35 -7.11 13.36
C ASP A 23 1.53 -6.12 14.20
N ASP A 24 1.04 -5.03 13.60
CA ASP A 24 0.11 -4.05 14.21
C ASP A 24 -1.35 -4.51 14.22
N GLY A 25 -1.66 -5.68 13.63
CA GLY A 25 -2.99 -6.30 13.65
C GLY A 25 -3.81 -6.11 12.37
N TYR A 26 -3.23 -5.62 11.28
CA TYR A 26 -3.88 -5.64 9.97
C TYR A 26 -4.15 -7.08 9.51
N GLN A 27 -5.36 -7.33 9.03
CA GLN A 27 -5.76 -8.57 8.39
C GLN A 27 -6.19 -8.31 6.95
N PRO A 28 -5.59 -8.97 5.95
CA PRO A 28 -5.93 -8.75 4.55
C PRO A 28 -7.36 -9.23 4.24
N ASP A 29 -8.14 -8.40 3.55
CA ASP A 29 -9.50 -8.74 3.12
C ASP A 29 -9.51 -9.15 1.63
N THR A 30 -9.56 -10.47 1.40
CA THR A 30 -9.56 -11.06 0.05
C THR A 30 -10.96 -11.20 -0.57
N SER A 31 -12.01 -10.76 0.12
CA SER A 31 -13.42 -10.93 -0.30
C SER A 31 -13.73 -10.34 -1.68
N PHE A 32 -12.96 -9.34 -2.11
CA PHE A 32 -13.13 -8.63 -3.38
C PHE A 32 -12.12 -9.06 -4.47
N VAL A 33 -11.30 -10.08 -4.22
CA VAL A 33 -10.40 -10.67 -5.21
C VAL A 33 -11.12 -11.83 -5.90
N HIS A 34 -11.80 -11.51 -7.01
CA HIS A 34 -12.61 -12.46 -7.79
C HIS A 34 -11.80 -13.41 -8.70
N HIS A 35 -10.47 -13.41 -8.59
CA HIS A 35 -9.63 -14.35 -9.33
C HIS A 35 -9.72 -15.74 -8.68
N ASP A 36 -9.88 -16.78 -9.51
CA ASP A 36 -9.89 -18.18 -9.07
C ASP A 36 -8.45 -18.67 -8.87
N VAL A 37 -7.83 -18.18 -7.80
CA VAL A 37 -6.46 -18.48 -7.38
C VAL A 37 -6.43 -18.79 -5.90
N GLU A 38 -5.39 -19.47 -5.45
CA GLU A 38 -5.22 -19.82 -4.04
C GLU A 38 -5.15 -18.56 -3.14
N GLU A 39 -5.66 -18.66 -1.92
CA GLU A 39 -5.66 -17.56 -0.93
C GLU A 39 -4.31 -16.84 -0.76
N PRO A 40 -3.15 -17.53 -0.63
CA PRO A 40 -1.86 -16.84 -0.55
C PRO A 40 -1.56 -15.98 -1.78
N VAL A 41 -2.04 -16.38 -2.96
CA VAL A 41 -1.89 -15.60 -4.20
C VAL A 41 -2.79 -14.37 -4.15
N LYS A 42 -4.02 -14.48 -3.63
CA LYS A 42 -4.92 -13.33 -3.45
C LYS A 42 -4.33 -12.29 -2.50
N ILE A 43 -3.79 -12.73 -1.36
CA ILE A 43 -3.11 -11.85 -0.40
C ILE A 43 -1.92 -11.16 -1.06
N LYS A 44 -1.13 -11.90 -1.85
CA LYS A 44 -0.02 -11.32 -2.61
C LYS A 44 -0.51 -10.25 -3.57
N MET A 45 -1.59 -10.48 -4.31
CA MET A 45 -2.15 -9.47 -5.22
C MET A 45 -2.52 -8.17 -4.49
N LEU A 46 -3.18 -8.25 -3.33
CA LEU A 46 -3.52 -7.08 -2.50
C LEU A 46 -2.28 -6.33 -2.03
N ASN A 47 -1.24 -7.05 -1.62
CA ASN A 47 0.01 -6.48 -1.13
C ASN A 47 0.74 -5.63 -2.17
N TYR A 48 0.55 -5.90 -3.47
CA TYR A 48 1.18 -5.16 -4.58
C TYR A 48 0.23 -4.21 -5.31
N HIS A 49 -0.90 -3.85 -4.70
CA HIS A 49 -1.75 -2.81 -5.26
C HIS A 49 -1.00 -1.47 -5.40
N SER A 50 -1.33 -0.75 -6.47
CA SER A 50 -0.70 0.52 -6.84
C SER A 50 -0.70 1.57 -5.72
N GLU A 51 -1.73 1.58 -4.88
CA GLU A 51 -1.84 2.47 -3.73
C GLU A 51 -0.74 2.21 -2.70
N ARG A 52 -0.46 0.94 -2.39
CA ARG A 52 0.58 0.56 -1.43
C ARG A 52 1.97 0.86 -1.98
N LEU A 53 2.18 0.62 -3.28
CA LEU A 53 3.40 1.02 -3.98
C LEU A 53 3.61 2.54 -3.95
N ALA A 54 2.56 3.34 -4.18
CA ALA A 54 2.63 4.79 -4.11
C ALA A 54 2.96 5.29 -2.69
N ILE A 55 2.42 4.64 -1.65
CA ILE A 55 2.77 4.95 -0.25
C ILE A 55 4.23 4.59 0.03
N ALA A 56 4.69 3.41 -0.38
CA ALA A 56 6.08 2.98 -0.21
C ALA A 56 7.06 3.95 -0.90
N PHE A 57 6.76 4.35 -2.14
CA PHE A 57 7.49 5.39 -2.85
C PHE A 57 7.48 6.72 -2.06
N GLY A 58 6.30 7.16 -1.61
CA GLY A 58 6.17 8.37 -0.83
C GLY A 58 7.01 8.37 0.45
N LEU A 59 7.10 7.24 1.15
CA LEU A 59 7.90 7.11 2.37
C LEU A 59 9.40 7.16 2.12
N ILE A 60 9.87 6.76 0.94
CA ILE A 60 11.29 6.82 0.57
C ILE A 60 11.69 8.24 0.18
N PHE A 61 10.86 8.90 -0.64
CA PHE A 61 11.28 10.14 -1.32
C PHE A 61 10.70 11.42 -0.72
N VAL A 62 9.63 11.34 0.08
CA VAL A 62 9.05 12.51 0.73
C VAL A 62 9.72 12.71 2.10
N PRO A 63 10.33 13.88 2.37
CA PRO A 63 11.00 14.17 3.64
C PRO A 63 10.09 13.98 4.86
N SER A 64 10.64 13.41 5.94
CA SER A 64 9.94 13.29 7.23
C SER A 64 9.35 14.64 7.67
N GLY A 65 8.16 14.61 8.29
CA GLY A 65 7.32 15.79 8.56
C GLY A 65 6.30 16.21 7.49
N LEU A 66 6.51 15.89 6.19
CA LEU A 66 5.52 16.23 5.14
C LEU A 66 4.45 15.15 4.88
N PRO A 67 3.20 15.48 4.59
CA PRO A 67 2.18 14.46 4.31
C PRO A 67 2.42 13.76 2.96
N ILE A 68 2.09 12.47 2.89
CA ILE A 68 2.08 11.69 1.64
C ILE A 68 0.68 11.76 1.04
N ARG A 69 0.59 12.14 -0.24
CA ARG A 69 -0.70 12.24 -0.95
C ARG A 69 -0.74 11.24 -2.08
N VAL A 70 -1.69 10.30 -2.03
CA VAL A 70 -1.90 9.28 -3.05
C VAL A 70 -3.19 9.59 -3.79
N GLY A 71 -3.08 9.91 -5.08
CA GLY A 71 -4.24 10.13 -5.95
C GLY A 71 -4.52 8.89 -6.79
N LYS A 72 -5.77 8.44 -6.81
CA LYS A 72 -6.24 7.36 -7.67
C LYS A 72 -7.40 7.84 -8.53
N ASN A 73 -7.34 7.56 -9.83
CA ASN A 73 -8.44 7.84 -10.77
C ASN A 73 -9.57 6.81 -10.69
N LEU A 74 -9.39 5.75 -9.90
CA LEU A 74 -10.36 4.70 -9.62
C LEU A 74 -10.66 4.68 -8.13
N ARG A 75 -11.76 4.03 -7.73
CA ARG A 75 -12.05 3.75 -6.32
C ARG A 75 -10.90 2.95 -5.70
N VAL A 76 -10.52 3.34 -4.48
CA VAL A 76 -9.52 2.63 -3.69
C VAL A 76 -10.17 1.37 -3.11
N CYS A 77 -9.43 0.27 -3.08
CA CYS A 77 -9.97 -1.00 -2.61
C CYS A 77 -10.21 -0.97 -1.09
N VAL A 78 -11.20 -1.71 -0.58
CA VAL A 78 -11.52 -1.75 0.87
C VAL A 78 -10.30 -2.14 1.69
N ASP A 79 -9.59 -3.17 1.25
CA ASP A 79 -8.33 -3.61 1.86
C ASP A 79 -7.27 -2.49 1.89
N CYS A 80 -7.11 -1.76 0.78
CA CYS A 80 -6.17 -0.66 0.63
C CYS A 80 -6.49 0.50 1.58
N HIS A 81 -7.77 0.79 1.80
CA HIS A 81 -8.21 1.78 2.79
C HIS A 81 -7.81 1.37 4.21
N THR A 82 -8.00 0.10 4.57
CA THR A 82 -7.62 -0.43 5.88
C THR A 82 -6.11 -0.46 6.04
N ALA A 83 -5.38 -1.01 5.06
CA ALA A 83 -3.92 -1.04 5.04
C ALA A 83 -3.33 0.36 5.18
N THR A 84 -3.88 1.37 4.50
CA THR A 84 -3.39 2.76 4.61
C THR A 84 -3.47 3.30 6.04
N LYS A 85 -4.53 2.98 6.79
CA LYS A 85 -4.68 3.42 8.19
C LYS A 85 -3.59 2.80 9.07
N HIS A 86 -3.34 1.50 8.92
CA HIS A 86 -2.26 0.84 9.64
C HIS A 86 -0.89 1.37 9.23
N ILE A 87 -0.65 1.56 7.92
CA ILE A 87 0.62 2.13 7.45
C ILE A 87 0.84 3.53 8.05
N SER A 88 -0.20 4.37 8.08
CA SER A 88 -0.14 5.71 8.69
C SER A 88 0.21 5.62 10.18
N SER A 89 -0.40 4.68 10.91
CA SER A 89 -0.12 4.41 12.34
C SER A 89 1.32 3.96 12.57
N VAL A 90 1.78 2.89 11.90
CA VAL A 90 3.11 2.29 12.15
C VAL A 90 4.27 3.14 11.64
N THR A 91 4.00 4.09 10.75
CA THR A 91 5.02 5.00 10.21
C THR A 91 4.97 6.40 10.82
N ASP A 92 4.01 6.67 11.71
CA ASP A 92 3.74 8.00 12.28
C ASP A 92 3.66 9.08 11.19
N ARG A 93 2.91 8.76 10.12
CA ARG A 93 2.90 9.54 8.88
C ARG A 93 1.48 9.90 8.47
N GLU A 94 1.22 11.19 8.21
CA GLU A 94 -0.02 11.59 7.56
C GLU A 94 -0.04 11.09 6.11
N ILE A 95 -1.00 10.23 5.80
CA ILE A 95 -1.25 9.70 4.46
C ILE A 95 -2.66 10.08 4.03
N VAL A 96 -2.75 10.88 2.98
CA VAL A 96 -4.02 11.33 2.40
C VAL A 96 -4.25 10.61 1.09
N VAL A 97 -5.26 9.75 1.05
CA VAL A 97 -5.68 9.06 -0.17
C VAL A 97 -6.88 9.78 -0.76
N ARG A 98 -6.79 10.15 -2.04
CA ARG A 98 -7.88 10.74 -2.82
C ARG A 98 -8.25 9.78 -3.93
N ASP A 99 -9.49 9.32 -3.96
CA ASP A 99 -10.04 8.51 -5.03
C ASP A 99 -11.12 9.27 -5.83
N ALA A 100 -11.49 8.73 -7.00
CA ALA A 100 -12.37 9.40 -7.95
C ALA A 100 -13.86 9.46 -7.55
N VAL A 101 -14.22 8.99 -6.36
CA VAL A 101 -15.61 9.02 -5.87
C VAL A 101 -15.63 9.76 -4.54
N ARG A 102 -15.89 11.07 -4.65
CA ARG A 102 -15.89 12.08 -3.58
C ARG A 102 -16.64 11.71 -2.31
#